data_AF-A0A7Y3JI70-F1
#
_entry.id   AF-A0A7Y3JI70-F1
#
_cell.length_a   1.000
_cell.length_b   1.000
_cell.length_c   1.000
_cell.angle_alpha   90.00
_cell.angle_beta   90.00
_cell.angle_gamma   90.00
#
_symmetry.space_group_name_H-M   'P 1'
#
loop_
_entity.id
_entity.type
_entity.pdbx_description
1 polymer ?
#
loop_
_entity_poly.entity_id
_entity_poly.type
_entity_poly.pdbx_seq_one_letter_code
_entity_poly.pdbx_strand_id
1 'polypeptide(L)'
;LGDDQALEGLLLLHEGRLALAKAAFQHVWAERSWFSIGELTVGRAFLQTLLWLHEDERLQSAWKIWQNKYLSPESLLIGIESYERTQPDLAVQLLKQAIELYPDDRRFLGELTLFSRQFPQTEALWKQTVEQNLSWSRASLVRLLRRIERLPVSTSRQNALDVLTGSGALASSEVKSFLQRDYGASVRAWLKKGPEMPLADGRYSWDVDENGWPNARLVFDKGKLVSWSTGFLDAASGFWEAHFSDGGLTWVRENKGDESWSLKYSVYPYVKSLTWRNKTQAFRYTFQPFVTKAEPYAQDQLKKIPQALWPWYLSTSWKPLNPAKLVPQALRLDEFVNGTWSKELFLLKGEVWLEIADTLGDGKPDTWSYFRNGRLASVYRNYGETGQPDLHAIYDRGKLVASEASPQRNGITEFVLYPQQGVQLWDWDGTGTALLRVFQWKGATGLKASVFSHSNLPFQDMPRWETPPWH
;
A
#
# COMPACT_ATOMS: atom_id res chain seq x y z
N LEU A 1 34.23 -9.32 -5.36
CA LEU A 1 34.77 -10.39 -4.49
C LEU A 1 33.93 -11.65 -4.72
N GLY A 2 34.20 -12.39 -5.80
CA GLY A 2 33.42 -13.58 -6.17
C GLY A 2 33.78 -14.06 -7.57
N ASP A 3 34.87 -14.82 -7.66
CA ASP A 3 35.22 -15.83 -8.70
C ASP A 3 36.54 -16.51 -8.27
N ASP A 4 37.48 -15.74 -7.71
CA ASP A 4 38.83 -16.22 -7.38
C ASP A 4 38.90 -17.31 -6.30
N GLN A 5 38.07 -17.25 -5.25
CA GLN A 5 38.14 -18.22 -4.14
C GLN A 5 37.53 -19.58 -4.49
N ALA A 6 36.52 -19.61 -5.37
CA ALA A 6 35.97 -20.86 -5.86
C ALA A 6 36.93 -21.52 -6.86
N LEU A 7 37.64 -20.70 -7.65
CA LEU A 7 38.75 -21.14 -8.50
C LEU A 7 39.92 -21.69 -7.67
N GLU A 8 40.26 -21.03 -6.56
CA GLU A 8 41.30 -21.47 -5.62
C GLU A 8 40.97 -22.83 -5.00
N GLY A 9 39.70 -23.07 -4.63
CA GLY A 9 39.24 -24.39 -4.20
C GLY A 9 39.41 -25.48 -5.27
N LEU A 10 39.10 -25.18 -6.53
CA LEU A 10 39.28 -26.10 -7.66
C LEU A 10 40.76 -26.35 -7.99
N LEU A 11 41.62 -25.33 -7.89
CA LEU A 11 43.07 -25.44 -8.04
C LEU A 11 43.68 -26.29 -6.94
N LEU A 12 43.26 -26.10 -5.68
CA LEU A 12 43.70 -26.93 -4.55
C LEU A 12 43.28 -28.39 -4.71
N LEU A 13 42.13 -28.66 -5.33
CA LEU A 13 41.73 -30.01 -5.71
C LEU A 13 42.63 -30.61 -6.80
N HIS A 14 42.93 -29.82 -7.84
CA HIS A 14 43.83 -30.24 -8.92
C HIS A 14 45.24 -30.58 -8.41
N GLU A 15 45.71 -29.84 -7.40
CA GLU A 15 47.01 -30.06 -6.74
C GLU A 15 47.01 -31.20 -5.69
N GLY A 16 45.90 -31.93 -5.52
CA GLY A 16 45.80 -33.02 -4.54
C GLY A 16 45.72 -32.56 -3.08
N ARG A 17 45.44 -31.27 -2.82
CA ARG A 17 45.36 -30.67 -1.48
C ARG A 17 43.94 -30.68 -0.92
N LEU A 18 43.37 -31.89 -0.83
CA LEU A 18 41.96 -32.13 -0.47
C LEU A 18 41.52 -31.50 0.86
N ALA A 19 42.38 -31.54 1.90
CA ALA A 19 42.05 -30.99 3.21
C ALA A 19 41.89 -29.46 3.18
N LEU A 20 42.73 -28.76 2.41
CA LEU A 20 42.65 -27.32 2.21
C LEU A 20 41.44 -26.94 1.35
N ALA A 21 41.15 -27.69 0.29
CA ALA A 21 39.97 -27.48 -0.52
C ALA A 21 38.67 -27.64 0.31
N LYS A 22 38.60 -28.64 1.21
CA LYS A 22 37.48 -28.83 2.14
C LYS A 22 37.33 -27.65 3.11
N ALA A 23 38.43 -27.15 3.68
CA ALA A 23 38.41 -26.03 4.62
C ALA A 23 38.00 -24.70 3.94
N ALA A 24 38.54 -24.43 2.75
CA ALA A 24 38.17 -23.26 1.96
C ALA A 24 36.68 -23.27 1.58
N PHE A 25 36.17 -24.44 1.15
CA PHE A 25 34.75 -24.59 0.81
C PHE A 25 33.85 -24.36 2.04
N GLN A 26 34.19 -24.94 3.20
CA GLN A 26 33.41 -24.77 4.43
C GLN A 26 33.38 -23.30 4.91
N HIS A 27 34.51 -22.59 4.85
CA HIS A 27 34.60 -21.20 5.28
C HIS A 27 33.79 -20.26 4.39
N VAL A 28 33.91 -20.39 3.06
CA VAL A 28 33.18 -19.52 2.12
C VAL A 28 31.67 -19.74 2.21
N TRP A 29 31.24 -20.97 2.49
CA TRP A 29 29.82 -21.34 2.43
C TRP A 29 29.05 -21.24 3.74
N ALA A 30 29.73 -21.18 4.89
CA ALA A 30 29.09 -21.05 6.19
C ALA A 30 28.67 -19.61 6.53
N GLU A 31 29.40 -18.62 6.04
CA GLU A 31 29.25 -17.21 6.47
C GLU A 31 28.30 -16.37 5.59
N ARG A 32 27.90 -16.87 4.42
CA ARG A 32 27.03 -16.14 3.49
C ARG A 32 25.59 -16.63 3.53
N SER A 33 24.67 -15.67 3.55
CA SER A 33 23.23 -15.94 3.47
C SER A 33 22.70 -16.02 2.03
N TRP A 34 23.49 -15.63 1.02
CA TRP A 34 23.10 -15.61 -0.40
C TRP A 34 24.31 -15.89 -1.31
N PHE A 35 24.09 -16.60 -2.43
CA PHE A 35 25.10 -16.92 -3.46
C PHE A 35 24.58 -16.53 -4.84
N SER A 36 25.47 -16.12 -5.73
CA SER A 36 25.17 -15.99 -7.15
C SER A 36 25.02 -17.36 -7.82
N ILE A 37 24.41 -17.43 -9.00
CA ILE A 37 24.29 -18.70 -9.76
C ILE A 37 25.64 -19.22 -10.23
N GLY A 38 26.61 -18.34 -10.52
CA GLY A 38 27.99 -18.74 -10.77
C GLY A 38 28.56 -19.50 -9.58
N GLU A 39 28.38 -18.96 -8.37
CA GLU A 39 28.81 -19.61 -7.13
C GLU A 39 28.04 -20.91 -6.84
N LEU A 40 26.73 -20.97 -7.09
CA LEU A 40 25.94 -22.21 -6.95
C LEU A 40 26.36 -23.30 -7.95
N THR A 41 26.68 -22.91 -9.19
CA THR A 41 27.10 -23.83 -10.25
C THR A 41 28.49 -24.37 -9.97
N VAL A 42 29.42 -23.52 -9.55
CA VAL A 42 30.77 -23.93 -9.15
C VAL A 42 30.72 -24.78 -7.88
N GLY A 43 29.88 -24.40 -6.90
CA GLY A 43 29.67 -25.20 -5.69
C GLY A 43 29.09 -26.58 -5.98
N ARG A 44 28.15 -26.68 -6.92
CA ARG A 44 27.62 -27.95 -7.42
C ARG A 44 28.69 -28.80 -8.09
N ALA A 45 29.42 -28.24 -9.04
CA ALA A 45 30.47 -28.94 -9.76
C ALA A 45 31.55 -29.45 -8.79
N PHE A 46 31.99 -28.61 -7.85
CA PHE A 46 32.96 -28.96 -6.83
C PHE A 46 32.50 -30.13 -5.94
N LEU A 47 31.26 -30.10 -5.43
CA LEU A 47 30.73 -31.18 -4.60
C LEU A 47 30.50 -32.48 -5.40
N GLN A 48 30.06 -32.38 -6.66
CA GLN A 48 29.91 -33.55 -7.54
C GLN A 48 31.27 -34.20 -7.87
N THR A 49 32.30 -33.40 -8.14
CA THR A 49 33.67 -33.91 -8.35
C THR A 49 34.21 -34.58 -7.09
N LEU A 50 33.97 -33.99 -5.91
CA LEU A 50 34.35 -34.58 -4.62
C LEU A 50 33.64 -35.92 -4.34
N LEU A 51 32.34 -36.01 -4.65
CA LEU A 51 31.57 -37.24 -4.53
C LEU A 51 32.01 -38.32 -5.51
N TRP A 52 32.40 -37.93 -6.73
CA TRP A 52 32.91 -38.87 -7.74
C TRP A 52 34.29 -39.41 -7.38
N LEU A 53 35.17 -38.56 -6.82
CA LEU A 53 36.51 -38.96 -6.38
C LEU A 53 36.48 -39.78 -5.07
N HIS A 54 35.46 -39.57 -4.23
CA HIS A 54 35.38 -40.19 -2.91
C HIS A 54 33.95 -40.62 -2.59
N GLU A 55 33.74 -41.93 -2.44
CA GLU A 55 32.52 -42.54 -1.87
C GLU A 55 32.44 -42.30 -0.33
N ASP A 56 32.57 -41.04 0.09
CA ASP A 56 32.56 -40.63 1.51
C ASP A 56 31.13 -40.25 1.93
N GLU A 57 30.55 -40.97 2.89
CA GLU A 57 29.22 -40.71 3.45
C GLU A 57 29.07 -39.27 4.01
N ARG A 58 30.16 -38.65 4.47
CA ARG A 58 30.14 -37.26 4.96
C ARG A 58 29.98 -36.27 3.82
N LEU A 59 30.57 -36.55 2.66
CA LEU A 59 30.39 -35.74 1.45
C LEU A 59 28.97 -35.91 0.90
N GLN A 60 28.40 -37.12 0.96
CA GLN A 60 27.00 -37.34 0.61
C GLN A 60 26.04 -36.57 1.53
N SER A 61 26.34 -36.55 2.83
CA SER A 61 25.57 -35.77 3.81
C SER A 61 25.68 -34.27 3.58
N ALA A 62 26.89 -33.76 3.31
CA ALA A 62 27.12 -32.34 2.99
C ALA A 62 26.42 -31.93 1.69
N TRP A 63 26.46 -32.78 0.67
CA TRP A 63 25.72 -32.59 -0.58
C TRP A 63 24.22 -32.49 -0.35
N LYS A 64 23.64 -33.39 0.46
CA LYS A 64 22.21 -33.37 0.80
C LYS A 64 21.81 -32.09 1.56
N ILE A 65 22.65 -31.62 2.49
CA ILE A 65 22.43 -30.35 3.20
C ILE A 65 22.49 -29.17 2.23
N TRP A 66 23.47 -29.16 1.33
CA TRP A 66 23.63 -28.12 0.32
C TRP A 66 22.43 -28.06 -0.64
N GLN A 67 21.99 -29.21 -1.14
CA GLN A 67 20.78 -29.33 -1.96
C GLN A 67 19.55 -28.81 -1.20
N ASN A 68 19.34 -29.23 0.04
CA ASN A 68 18.18 -28.81 0.83
C ASN A 68 18.20 -27.32 1.16
N LYS A 69 19.38 -26.69 1.33
CA LYS A 69 19.49 -25.28 1.70
C LYS A 69 19.40 -24.35 0.49
N TYR A 70 20.06 -24.70 -0.60
CA TYR A 70 20.27 -23.78 -1.72
C TYR A 70 19.53 -24.17 -2.99
N LEU A 71 19.16 -25.45 -3.14
CA LEU A 71 18.30 -25.91 -4.22
C LEU A 71 16.88 -26.17 -3.74
N SER A 72 16.50 -25.77 -2.51
CA SER A 72 15.10 -25.87 -2.08
C SER A 72 14.16 -25.22 -3.10
N PRO A 73 12.94 -25.73 -3.27
CA PRO A 73 12.00 -25.11 -4.19
C PRO A 73 11.78 -23.60 -3.92
N GLU A 74 11.77 -23.19 -2.65
CA GLU A 74 11.64 -21.80 -2.22
C GLU A 74 12.84 -20.96 -2.67
N SER A 75 14.06 -21.46 -2.47
CA SER A 75 15.30 -20.78 -2.87
C SER A 75 15.37 -20.58 -4.38
N LEU A 76 14.96 -21.60 -5.15
CA LEU A 76 14.89 -21.52 -6.61
C LEU A 76 13.82 -20.53 -7.08
N LEU A 77 12.66 -20.48 -6.42
CA LEU A 77 11.60 -19.52 -6.76
C LEU A 77 12.06 -18.08 -6.54
N ILE A 78 12.69 -17.79 -5.40
CA ILE A 78 13.24 -16.45 -5.07
C ILE A 78 14.30 -16.05 -6.11
N GLY A 79 15.15 -17.00 -6.52
CA GLY A 79 16.13 -16.77 -7.58
C GLY A 79 15.47 -16.40 -8.90
N ILE A 80 14.47 -17.18 -9.34
CA ILE A 80 13.72 -16.94 -10.59
C ILE A 80 13.07 -15.54 -10.57
N GLU A 81 12.38 -15.18 -9.49
CA GLU A 81 11.74 -13.87 -9.33
C GLU A 81 12.75 -12.71 -9.32
N SER A 82 13.91 -12.90 -8.67
CA SER A 82 14.96 -11.86 -8.59
C SER A 82 15.62 -11.58 -9.95
N TYR A 83 15.78 -12.62 -10.78
CA TYR A 83 16.42 -12.51 -12.09
C TYR A 83 15.46 -12.20 -13.24
N GLU A 84 14.14 -12.39 -13.07
CA GLU A 84 13.12 -12.17 -14.11
C GLU A 84 13.31 -10.82 -14.84
N ARG A 85 13.58 -9.75 -14.08
CA ARG A 85 13.69 -8.39 -14.63
C ARG A 85 15.09 -8.02 -15.12
N THR A 86 16.12 -8.61 -14.54
CA THR A 86 17.50 -8.15 -14.73
C THR A 86 18.31 -9.07 -15.64
N GLN A 87 18.03 -10.38 -15.63
CA GLN A 87 18.75 -11.42 -16.36
C GLN A 87 17.76 -12.53 -16.78
N PRO A 88 16.90 -12.27 -17.77
CA PRO A 88 15.81 -13.17 -18.11
C PRO A 88 16.27 -14.56 -18.57
N ASP A 89 17.37 -14.65 -19.33
CA ASP A 89 17.92 -15.94 -19.76
C ASP A 89 18.37 -16.79 -18.57
N LEU A 90 18.85 -16.15 -17.51
CA LEU A 90 19.28 -16.80 -16.29
C LEU A 90 18.08 -17.30 -15.46
N ALA A 91 17.02 -16.50 -15.38
CA ALA A 91 15.76 -16.92 -14.76
C ALA A 91 15.15 -18.11 -15.51
N VAL A 92 15.23 -18.15 -16.84
CA VAL A 92 14.80 -19.31 -17.65
C VAL A 92 15.63 -20.56 -17.37
N GLN A 93 16.95 -20.43 -17.24
CA GLN A 93 17.83 -21.56 -16.90
C GLN A 93 17.53 -22.10 -15.51
N LEU A 94 17.36 -21.22 -14.52
CA LEU A 94 16.94 -21.61 -13.17
C LEU A 94 15.61 -22.34 -13.18
N LEU A 95 14.64 -21.82 -13.93
CA LEU A 95 13.32 -22.43 -14.02
C LEU A 95 13.37 -23.82 -14.65
N LYS A 96 14.18 -23.99 -15.71
CA LYS A 96 14.42 -25.32 -16.31
C LYS A 96 15.02 -26.28 -15.29
N GLN A 97 16.07 -25.86 -14.58
CA GLN A 97 16.72 -26.67 -13.55
C GLN A 97 15.76 -27.01 -12.40
N ALA A 98 14.90 -26.07 -12.01
CA ALA A 98 13.91 -26.27 -10.97
C ALA A 98 12.86 -27.31 -11.37
N ILE A 99 12.38 -27.29 -12.62
CA ILE A 99 11.45 -28.28 -13.15
C ILE A 99 12.11 -29.67 -13.22
N GLU A 100 13.39 -29.75 -13.62
CA GLU A 100 14.13 -31.01 -13.65
C GLU A 100 14.34 -31.60 -12.24
N LEU A 101 14.63 -30.76 -11.24
CA LEU A 101 14.85 -31.18 -9.85
C LEU A 101 13.55 -31.49 -9.11
N TYR A 102 12.47 -30.75 -9.43
CA TYR A 102 11.19 -30.80 -8.74
C TYR A 102 10.03 -30.91 -9.73
N PRO A 103 9.95 -32.01 -10.51
CA PRO A 103 8.94 -32.18 -11.55
C PRO A 103 7.49 -32.15 -11.01
N ASP A 104 7.32 -32.44 -9.71
CA ASP A 104 6.03 -32.43 -9.02
C ASP A 104 5.74 -31.10 -8.27
N ASP A 105 6.72 -30.19 -8.13
CA ASP A 105 6.50 -28.92 -7.43
C ASP A 105 5.76 -27.93 -8.33
N ARG A 106 4.50 -27.71 -7.97
CA ARG A 106 3.51 -26.99 -8.75
C ARG A 106 3.79 -25.50 -8.88
N ARG A 107 4.69 -24.94 -8.07
CA ARG A 107 5.03 -23.52 -8.10
C ARG A 107 5.77 -23.15 -9.38
N PHE A 108 6.71 -24.00 -9.80
CA PHE A 108 7.50 -23.77 -11.02
C PHE A 108 6.67 -23.77 -12.30
N LEU A 109 5.53 -24.46 -12.33
CA LEU A 109 4.62 -24.45 -13.48
C LEU A 109 3.83 -23.15 -13.58
N GLY A 110 3.49 -22.56 -12.43
CA GLY A 110 2.94 -21.22 -12.36
C GLY A 110 3.91 -20.22 -12.99
N GLU A 111 5.16 -20.28 -12.57
CA GLU A 111 6.23 -19.45 -13.12
C GLU A 111 6.46 -19.73 -14.60
N LEU A 112 6.55 -20.98 -15.04
CA LEU A 112 6.69 -21.33 -16.46
C LEU A 112 5.57 -20.81 -17.34
N THR A 113 4.34 -20.82 -16.82
CA THR A 113 3.21 -20.24 -17.54
C THR A 113 3.33 -18.72 -17.63
N LEU A 114 3.78 -18.04 -16.56
CA LEU A 114 4.02 -16.59 -16.55
C LEU A 114 5.19 -16.19 -17.45
N PHE A 115 6.30 -16.94 -17.40
CA PHE A 115 7.50 -16.73 -18.19
C PHE A 115 7.24 -16.97 -19.69
N SER A 116 6.41 -17.95 -20.07
CA SER A 116 6.01 -18.17 -21.47
C SER A 116 5.32 -16.97 -22.13
N ARG A 117 4.74 -16.08 -21.32
CA ARG A 117 4.17 -14.81 -21.79
C ARG A 117 5.25 -13.77 -22.08
N GLN A 118 6.28 -13.72 -21.25
CA GLN A 118 7.31 -12.68 -21.29
C GLN A 118 8.48 -13.06 -22.20
N PHE A 119 8.78 -14.35 -22.30
CA PHE A 119 9.97 -14.90 -22.95
C PHE A 119 9.56 -16.04 -23.88
N PRO A 120 9.35 -15.77 -25.19
CA PRO A 120 8.93 -16.77 -26.16
C PRO A 120 9.80 -18.04 -26.20
N GLN A 121 11.09 -17.92 -25.87
CA GLN A 121 12.01 -19.06 -25.77
C GLN A 121 11.60 -20.11 -24.72
N THR A 122 10.76 -19.74 -23.75
CA THR A 122 10.23 -20.69 -22.74
C THR A 122 9.00 -21.45 -23.21
N GLU A 123 8.41 -21.12 -24.37
CA GLU A 123 7.25 -21.84 -24.90
C GLU A 123 7.59 -23.30 -25.23
N ALA A 124 8.79 -23.54 -25.78
CA ALA A 124 9.26 -24.89 -26.06
C ALA A 124 9.46 -25.69 -24.77
N LEU A 125 10.02 -25.07 -23.73
CA LEU A 125 10.19 -25.67 -22.41
C LEU A 125 8.82 -25.96 -21.75
N TRP A 126 7.85 -25.06 -21.92
CA TRP A 126 6.49 -25.24 -21.45
C TRP A 126 5.82 -26.44 -22.11
N LYS A 127 5.86 -26.54 -23.44
CA LYS A 127 5.31 -27.68 -24.20
C LYS A 127 5.96 -28.99 -23.76
N GLN A 128 7.29 -29.02 -23.75
CA GLN A 128 8.05 -30.20 -23.31
C GLN A 128 7.69 -30.62 -21.88
N THR A 129 7.60 -29.67 -20.95
CA THR A 129 7.28 -29.96 -19.54
C THR A 129 5.87 -30.54 -19.39
N VAL A 130 4.88 -29.99 -20.10
CA VAL A 130 3.51 -30.51 -20.04
C VAL A 130 3.39 -31.88 -20.71
N GLU A 131 4.07 -32.09 -21.85
CA GLU A 131 4.09 -33.38 -22.57
C GLU A 131 4.81 -34.48 -21.77
N GLN A 132 5.91 -34.15 -21.08
CA GLN A 132 6.67 -35.13 -20.28
C GLN A 132 5.99 -35.48 -18.96
N ASN A 133 5.06 -34.64 -18.47
CA ASN A 133 4.42 -34.80 -17.16
C ASN A 133 2.90 -35.06 -17.24
N LEU A 134 2.46 -35.78 -18.28
CA LEU A 134 1.07 -36.21 -18.45
C LEU A 134 0.57 -37.21 -17.39
N SER A 135 1.46 -37.72 -16.53
CA SER A 135 1.14 -38.58 -15.39
C SER A 135 0.56 -37.84 -14.18
N TRP A 136 0.41 -36.52 -14.25
CA TRP A 136 -0.12 -35.74 -13.13
C TRP A 136 -1.55 -36.09 -12.76
N SER A 137 -1.82 -36.01 -11.45
CA SER A 137 -3.18 -36.18 -10.94
C SER A 137 -4.13 -35.19 -11.60
N ARG A 138 -5.37 -35.62 -11.85
CA ARG A 138 -6.46 -34.78 -12.38
C ARG A 138 -6.62 -33.47 -11.61
N ALA A 139 -6.40 -33.47 -10.29
CA ALA A 139 -6.47 -32.29 -9.44
C ALA A 139 -5.36 -31.25 -9.72
N SER A 140 -4.19 -31.67 -10.21
CA SER A 140 -3.10 -30.79 -10.64
C SER A 140 -3.45 -30.12 -11.98
N LEU A 141 -3.99 -30.90 -12.93
CA LEU A 141 -4.37 -30.41 -14.27
C LEU A 141 -5.53 -29.41 -14.21
N VAL A 142 -6.55 -29.67 -13.38
CA VAL A 142 -7.66 -28.73 -13.15
C VAL A 142 -7.19 -27.42 -12.52
N ARG A 143 -6.17 -27.47 -11.65
CA ARG A 143 -5.60 -26.26 -11.04
C ARG A 143 -4.78 -25.44 -12.04
N LEU A 144 -4.00 -26.11 -12.88
CA LEU A 144 -3.29 -25.48 -13.99
C LEU A 144 -4.28 -24.76 -14.92
N LEU A 145 -5.41 -25.41 -15.26
CA LEU A 145 -6.49 -24.79 -16.05
C LEU A 145 -7.06 -23.53 -15.41
N ARG A 146 -7.32 -23.51 -14.10
CA ARG A 146 -7.83 -22.31 -13.40
C ARG A 146 -6.84 -21.13 -13.50
N ARG A 147 -5.53 -21.41 -13.47
CA ARG A 147 -4.49 -20.38 -13.59
C ARG A 147 -4.38 -19.88 -15.04
N ILE A 148 -4.51 -20.78 -16.03
CA ILE A 148 -4.59 -20.47 -17.47
C ILE A 148 -5.85 -19.64 -17.80
N GLU A 149 -6.99 -19.92 -17.16
CA GLU A 149 -8.25 -19.22 -17.40
C GLU A 149 -8.17 -17.72 -17.05
N ARG A 150 -7.38 -17.38 -16.04
CA ARG A 150 -7.09 -16.00 -15.62
C ARG A 150 -6.22 -15.23 -16.62
N LEU A 151 -5.65 -15.91 -17.62
CA LEU A 151 -4.88 -15.27 -18.68
C LEU A 151 -5.81 -14.60 -19.69
N PRO A 152 -5.44 -13.40 -20.22
CA PRO A 152 -6.08 -12.82 -21.39
C PRO A 152 -6.13 -13.85 -22.53
N VAL A 153 -7.11 -13.73 -23.44
CA VAL A 153 -7.18 -14.60 -24.62
C VAL A 153 -5.93 -14.34 -25.48
N SER A 154 -4.91 -15.17 -25.29
CA SER A 154 -3.62 -15.11 -25.98
C SER A 154 -3.31 -16.47 -26.60
N THR A 155 -2.36 -16.48 -27.52
CA THR A 155 -1.81 -17.71 -28.12
C THR A 155 -1.38 -18.71 -27.07
N SER A 156 -0.78 -18.27 -25.94
CA SER A 156 -0.37 -19.16 -24.83
C SER A 156 -1.55 -19.84 -24.13
N ARG A 157 -2.70 -19.14 -23.98
CA ARG A 157 -3.92 -19.75 -23.43
C ARG A 157 -4.45 -20.84 -24.35
N GLN A 158 -4.53 -20.56 -25.65
CA GLN A 158 -5.02 -21.54 -26.63
C GLN A 158 -4.07 -22.73 -26.75
N ASN A 159 -2.75 -22.49 -26.85
CA ASN A 159 -1.74 -23.54 -26.90
C ASN A 159 -1.80 -24.43 -25.66
N ALA A 160 -2.06 -23.86 -24.48
CA ALA A 160 -2.18 -24.64 -23.27
C ALA A 160 -3.42 -25.53 -23.23
N LEU A 161 -4.54 -25.02 -23.76
CA LEU A 161 -5.77 -25.78 -23.91
C LEU A 161 -5.61 -26.90 -24.96
N ASP A 162 -4.91 -26.62 -26.06
CA ASP A 162 -4.65 -27.58 -27.13
C ASP A 162 -3.76 -28.72 -26.65
N VAL A 163 -2.72 -28.44 -25.86
CA VAL A 163 -1.86 -29.49 -25.26
C VAL A 163 -2.62 -30.32 -24.23
N LEU A 164 -3.42 -29.70 -23.35
CA LEU A 164 -4.21 -30.43 -22.35
C LEU A 164 -5.32 -31.28 -22.97
N THR A 165 -5.88 -30.83 -24.10
CA THR A 165 -6.90 -31.59 -24.84
C THR A 165 -6.27 -32.67 -25.72
N GLY A 166 -5.18 -32.37 -26.41
CA GLY A 166 -4.47 -33.27 -27.32
C GLY A 166 -3.75 -34.42 -26.61
N SER A 167 -3.34 -34.22 -25.36
CA SER A 167 -2.76 -35.27 -24.52
C SER A 167 -3.76 -36.29 -23.96
N GLY A 168 -5.07 -36.04 -24.11
CA GLY A 168 -6.12 -36.87 -23.49
C GLY A 168 -6.22 -36.75 -21.97
N ALA A 169 -5.44 -35.84 -21.36
CA ALA A 169 -5.40 -35.65 -19.91
C ALA A 169 -6.71 -35.08 -19.34
N LEU A 170 -7.48 -34.35 -20.17
CA LEU A 170 -8.82 -33.86 -19.87
C LEU A 170 -9.73 -34.02 -21.09
N ALA A 171 -11.00 -34.35 -20.89
CA ALA A 171 -11.95 -34.45 -22.00
C ALA A 171 -12.24 -33.05 -22.58
N SER A 172 -12.39 -32.95 -23.91
CA SER A 172 -12.67 -31.66 -24.59
C SER A 172 -13.95 -30.98 -24.09
N SER A 173 -14.93 -31.74 -23.61
CA SER A 173 -16.15 -31.22 -22.97
C SER A 173 -15.87 -30.56 -21.62
N GLU A 174 -14.93 -31.08 -20.84
CA GLU A 174 -14.55 -30.52 -19.55
C GLU A 174 -13.83 -29.18 -19.73
N VAL A 175 -12.88 -29.14 -20.68
CA VAL A 175 -12.18 -27.91 -21.08
C VAL A 175 -13.17 -26.85 -21.55
N LYS A 176 -14.13 -27.22 -22.42
CA LYS A 176 -15.22 -26.32 -22.87
C LYS A 176 -16.10 -25.84 -21.71
N SER A 177 -16.47 -26.72 -20.77
CA SER A 177 -17.28 -26.35 -19.60
C SER A 177 -16.56 -25.40 -18.65
N PHE A 178 -15.22 -25.43 -18.64
CA PHE A 178 -14.38 -24.52 -17.89
C PHE A 178 -14.35 -23.14 -18.56
N LEU A 179 -14.14 -23.11 -19.88
CA LEU A 179 -14.09 -21.87 -20.66
C LEU A 179 -15.44 -21.15 -20.74
N GLN A 180 -16.55 -21.89 -20.69
CA GLN A 180 -17.91 -21.34 -20.71
C GLN A 180 -18.35 -20.74 -19.36
N ARG A 181 -17.64 -21.00 -18.26
CA ARG A 181 -17.84 -20.29 -16.99
C ARG A 181 -17.18 -18.92 -17.07
N ASP A 182 -17.73 -18.02 -17.88
CA ASP A 182 -17.25 -16.65 -17.96
C ASP A 182 -17.66 -15.85 -16.70
N TYR A 183 -16.95 -16.11 -15.60
CA TYR A 183 -17.06 -15.34 -14.35
C TYR A 183 -16.80 -13.84 -14.59
N GLY A 184 -16.02 -13.50 -15.62
CA GLY A 184 -15.69 -12.12 -16.00
C GLY A 184 -16.78 -11.41 -16.80
N ALA A 185 -17.62 -12.10 -17.56
CA ALA A 185 -18.73 -11.48 -18.29
C ALA A 185 -19.82 -10.96 -17.34
N SER A 186 -20.11 -11.67 -16.26
CA SER A 186 -21.13 -11.24 -15.30
C SER A 186 -20.72 -9.95 -14.56
N VAL A 187 -19.45 -9.82 -14.19
CA VAL A 187 -18.90 -8.63 -13.51
C VAL A 187 -18.65 -7.48 -14.49
N ARG A 188 -18.20 -7.75 -15.72
CA ARG A 188 -18.01 -6.69 -16.74
C ARG A 188 -19.34 -6.18 -17.32
N ALA A 189 -20.36 -7.03 -17.43
CA ALA A 189 -21.72 -6.61 -17.74
C ALA A 189 -22.33 -5.79 -16.58
N TRP A 190 -21.94 -6.08 -15.33
CA TRP A 190 -22.31 -5.31 -14.14
C TRP A 190 -21.68 -3.91 -14.10
N LEU A 191 -20.37 -3.78 -14.33
CA LEU A 191 -19.68 -2.46 -14.39
C LEU A 191 -20.13 -1.57 -15.57
N LYS A 192 -20.69 -2.16 -16.64
CA LYS A 192 -21.16 -1.43 -17.83
C LYS A 192 -22.62 -0.96 -17.76
N LYS A 193 -23.44 -1.53 -16.88
CA LYS A 193 -24.83 -1.08 -16.66
C LYS A 193 -24.81 -0.04 -15.55
N GLY A 194 -25.02 1.23 -15.91
CA GLY A 194 -24.89 2.38 -15.03
C GLY A 194 -25.73 2.35 -13.74
N PRO A 195 -25.72 3.44 -12.94
CA PRO A 195 -26.15 3.49 -11.53
C PRO A 195 -27.66 3.25 -11.25
N GLU A 196 -28.46 2.83 -12.22
CA GLU A 196 -29.92 2.84 -12.14
C GLU A 196 -30.60 1.51 -11.83
N MET A 197 -29.86 0.39 -11.68
CA MET A 197 -30.47 -0.82 -11.14
C MET A 197 -30.27 -0.90 -9.62
N PRO A 198 -31.31 -0.73 -8.79
CA PRO A 198 -31.22 -1.13 -7.40
C PRO A 198 -30.95 -2.63 -7.37
N LEU A 199 -29.80 -3.01 -6.81
CA LEU A 199 -29.52 -4.40 -6.51
C LEU A 199 -30.63 -4.91 -5.59
N ALA A 200 -31.11 -6.13 -5.85
CA ALA A 200 -32.03 -6.77 -4.94
C ALA A 200 -31.37 -6.89 -3.56
N ASP A 201 -32.15 -6.71 -2.51
CA ASP A 201 -31.66 -6.90 -1.15
C ASP A 201 -31.13 -8.32 -0.98
N GLY A 202 -29.98 -8.46 -0.32
CA GLY A 202 -29.37 -9.78 -0.21
C GLY A 202 -27.88 -9.78 0.08
N ARG A 203 -27.35 -11.00 0.22
CA ARG A 203 -25.93 -11.28 0.42
C ARG A 203 -25.34 -11.81 -0.87
N TYR A 204 -24.29 -11.14 -1.34
CA TYR A 204 -23.55 -11.50 -2.54
C TYR A 204 -22.14 -11.89 -2.12
N SER A 205 -21.65 -13.02 -2.61
CA SER A 205 -20.31 -13.51 -2.30
C SER A 205 -19.62 -13.92 -3.59
N TRP A 206 -18.34 -13.60 -3.74
CA TRP A 206 -17.55 -13.99 -4.90
C TRP A 206 -16.11 -14.24 -4.52
N ASP A 207 -15.39 -14.85 -5.46
CA ASP A 207 -13.98 -15.22 -5.36
C ASP A 207 -13.76 -16.29 -4.28
N VAL A 208 -13.90 -17.56 -4.60
CA VAL A 208 -13.72 -18.65 -3.63
C VAL A 208 -12.24 -19.01 -3.48
N ASP A 209 -11.76 -19.18 -2.25
CA ASP A 209 -10.42 -19.68 -1.93
C ASP A 209 -10.20 -21.11 -2.41
N GLU A 210 -9.00 -21.64 -2.16
CA GLU A 210 -8.62 -23.01 -2.50
C GLU A 210 -9.51 -24.10 -1.88
N ASN A 211 -10.29 -23.75 -0.86
CA ASN A 211 -11.20 -24.62 -0.11
C ASN A 211 -12.68 -24.39 -0.46
N GLY A 212 -13.01 -23.47 -1.37
CA GLY A 212 -14.38 -23.17 -1.78
C GLY A 212 -15.10 -22.11 -0.93
N TRP A 213 -14.40 -21.35 -0.11
CA TRP A 213 -14.96 -20.28 0.71
C TRP A 213 -14.84 -18.92 0.06
N PRO A 214 -15.89 -18.08 0.06
CA PRO A 214 -15.82 -16.77 -0.58
C PRO A 214 -14.87 -15.81 0.16
N ASN A 215 -13.87 -15.30 -0.55
CA ASN A 215 -12.88 -14.29 -0.15
C ASN A 215 -13.49 -12.90 -0.01
N ALA A 216 -14.61 -12.62 -0.69
CA ALA A 216 -15.29 -11.34 -0.60
C ALA A 216 -16.81 -11.51 -0.45
N ARG A 217 -17.41 -10.62 0.34
CA ARG A 217 -18.86 -10.55 0.59
C ARG A 217 -19.36 -9.10 0.54
N LEU A 218 -20.49 -8.88 -0.11
CA LEU A 218 -21.29 -7.65 -0.05
C LEU A 218 -22.66 -7.97 0.53
N VAL A 219 -23.22 -7.01 1.27
CA VAL A 219 -24.59 -7.07 1.77
C VAL A 219 -25.32 -5.80 1.38
N PHE A 220 -26.47 -5.96 0.73
CA PHE A 220 -27.36 -4.86 0.35
C PHE A 220 -28.65 -4.92 1.18
N ASP A 221 -29.11 -3.76 1.64
CA ASP A 221 -30.39 -3.54 2.31
C ASP A 221 -31.07 -2.29 1.72
N LYS A 222 -32.33 -2.45 1.29
CA LYS A 222 -33.12 -1.46 0.55
C LYS A 222 -32.37 -0.82 -0.62
N GLY A 223 -31.67 -1.66 -1.40
CA GLY A 223 -30.90 -1.24 -2.57
C GLY A 223 -29.61 -0.45 -2.25
N LYS A 224 -29.20 -0.35 -0.97
CA LYS A 224 -27.96 0.31 -0.55
C LYS A 224 -26.96 -0.71 -0.05
N LEU A 225 -25.68 -0.52 -0.38
CA LEU A 225 -24.60 -1.30 0.23
C LEU A 225 -24.53 -0.97 1.72
N VAL A 226 -24.62 -1.98 2.58
CA VAL A 226 -24.55 -1.83 4.05
C VAL A 226 -23.30 -2.46 4.65
N SER A 227 -22.73 -3.48 4.02
CA SER A 227 -21.42 -4.00 4.44
C SER A 227 -20.64 -4.62 3.28
N TRP A 228 -19.33 -4.44 3.32
CA TRP A 228 -18.36 -5.15 2.51
C TRP A 228 -17.38 -5.85 3.42
N SER A 229 -16.96 -7.07 3.08
CA SER A 229 -15.89 -7.72 3.79
C SER A 229 -15.03 -8.54 2.86
N THR A 230 -13.72 -8.59 3.16
CA THR A 230 -12.74 -9.38 2.42
C THR A 230 -11.78 -10.06 3.37
N GLY A 231 -11.34 -11.28 3.08
CA GLY A 231 -10.30 -11.94 3.85
C GLY A 231 -10.15 -13.40 3.51
N PHE A 232 -8.91 -13.88 3.61
CA PHE A 232 -8.60 -15.29 3.55
C PHE A 232 -8.90 -15.91 4.92
N LEU A 233 -9.39 -17.15 4.95
CA LEU A 233 -9.76 -17.83 6.20
C LEU A 233 -8.57 -18.31 7.02
N ASP A 234 -7.33 -18.19 6.51
CA ASP A 234 -6.19 -18.42 7.38
C ASP A 234 -6.11 -17.28 8.41
N ALA A 235 -6.02 -17.65 9.69
CA ALA A 235 -6.02 -16.67 10.78
C ALA A 235 -4.84 -15.69 10.73
N ALA A 236 -3.82 -15.94 9.92
CA ALA A 236 -2.60 -15.14 9.83
C ALA A 236 -2.71 -13.98 8.81
N SER A 237 -3.48 -14.15 7.74
CA SER A 237 -3.60 -13.16 6.65
C SER A 237 -4.63 -12.06 6.92
N GLY A 238 -5.54 -12.30 7.87
CA GLY A 238 -6.46 -11.28 8.38
C GLY A 238 -7.68 -11.02 7.51
N PHE A 239 -8.70 -10.43 8.12
CA PHE A 239 -10.00 -10.15 7.52
C PHE A 239 -10.42 -8.70 7.75
N TRP A 240 -10.85 -8.07 6.68
CA TRP A 240 -11.32 -6.69 6.63
C TRP A 240 -12.84 -6.65 6.53
N GLU A 241 -13.43 -5.71 7.25
CA GLU A 241 -14.87 -5.45 7.26
C GLU A 241 -15.12 -3.95 7.20
N ALA A 242 -16.00 -3.52 6.31
CA ALA A 242 -16.42 -2.14 6.14
C ALA A 242 -17.95 -2.08 6.19
N HIS A 243 -18.48 -1.11 6.93
CA HIS A 243 -19.92 -0.92 7.10
C HIS A 243 -20.34 0.46 6.62
N PHE A 244 -21.52 0.54 6.05
CA PHE A 244 -22.04 1.73 5.39
C PHE A 244 -23.44 2.06 5.94
N SER A 245 -23.72 3.35 6.11
CA SER A 245 -25.05 3.87 6.43
C SER A 245 -25.31 5.08 5.54
N ASP A 246 -26.51 5.14 4.97
CA ASP A 246 -26.94 6.24 4.09
C ASP A 246 -25.98 6.52 2.91
N GLY A 247 -25.30 5.47 2.42
CA GLY A 247 -24.36 5.58 1.31
C GLY A 247 -22.94 6.03 1.71
N GLY A 248 -22.69 6.29 3.00
CA GLY A 248 -21.36 6.65 3.52
C GLY A 248 -20.74 5.55 4.37
N LEU A 249 -19.40 5.45 4.36
CA LEU A 249 -18.64 4.54 5.22
C LEU A 249 -18.75 4.98 6.70
N THR A 250 -19.18 4.07 7.57
CA THR A 250 -19.41 4.34 9.01
C THR A 250 -18.40 3.69 9.91
N TRP A 251 -17.86 2.52 9.56
CA TRP A 251 -16.68 1.96 10.22
C TRP A 251 -15.96 0.96 9.33
N VAL A 252 -14.67 0.79 9.60
CA VAL A 252 -13.80 -0.24 9.02
C VAL A 252 -13.15 -0.99 10.17
N ARG A 253 -12.92 -2.29 10.00
CA ARG A 253 -12.19 -3.13 10.93
C ARG A 253 -11.29 -4.08 10.18
N GLU A 254 -10.14 -4.34 10.76
CA GLU A 254 -9.30 -5.47 10.40
C GLU A 254 -9.19 -6.38 11.62
N ASN A 255 -9.25 -7.69 11.40
CA ASN A 255 -8.90 -8.70 12.39
C ASN A 255 -7.72 -9.49 11.84
N LYS A 256 -6.63 -9.62 12.59
CA LYS A 256 -5.44 -10.39 12.20
C LYS A 256 -4.98 -11.22 13.38
N GLY A 257 -5.16 -12.54 13.29
CA GLY A 257 -4.95 -13.46 14.40
C GLY A 257 -5.76 -13.07 15.63
N ASP A 258 -5.04 -12.77 16.72
CA ASP A 258 -5.61 -12.38 18.02
C ASP A 258 -5.81 -10.88 18.17
N GLU A 259 -5.44 -10.10 17.16
CA GLU A 259 -5.53 -8.65 17.15
C GLU A 259 -6.67 -8.18 16.26
N SER A 260 -7.29 -7.08 16.64
CA SER A 260 -8.27 -6.39 15.82
C SER A 260 -8.17 -4.89 16.03
N TRP A 261 -8.34 -4.14 14.97
CA TRP A 261 -8.52 -2.70 15.06
C TRP A 261 -9.76 -2.30 14.27
N SER A 262 -10.43 -1.25 14.73
CA SER A 262 -11.59 -0.67 14.08
C SER A 262 -11.53 0.85 14.08
N LEU A 263 -11.77 1.46 12.93
CA LEU A 263 -11.97 2.88 12.74
C LEU A 263 -13.46 3.13 12.60
N LYS A 264 -14.05 3.95 13.47
CA LYS A 264 -15.43 4.42 13.33
C LYS A 264 -15.42 5.83 12.80
N TYR A 265 -16.18 6.08 11.75
CA TYR A 265 -16.34 7.38 11.12
C TYR A 265 -17.56 8.10 11.67
N SER A 266 -17.48 9.43 11.76
CA SER A 266 -18.65 10.30 12.01
C SER A 266 -19.34 10.65 10.69
N VAL A 267 -18.54 11.00 9.69
CA VAL A 267 -18.86 11.17 8.27
C VAL A 267 -17.56 10.78 7.55
N TYR A 268 -17.54 9.91 6.55
CA TYR A 268 -16.28 9.58 5.86
C TYR A 268 -15.72 10.82 5.13
N PRO A 269 -14.39 11.11 5.18
CA PRO A 269 -13.31 10.31 5.77
C PRO A 269 -12.99 10.59 7.26
N TYR A 270 -13.83 11.33 7.98
CA TYR A 270 -13.62 11.77 9.36
C TYR A 270 -13.82 10.65 10.39
N VAL A 271 -12.72 10.10 10.89
CA VAL A 271 -12.70 9.10 11.98
C VAL A 271 -13.13 9.75 13.29
N LYS A 272 -14.20 9.23 13.90
CA LYS A 272 -14.70 9.56 15.24
C LYS A 272 -13.93 8.83 16.34
N SER A 273 -13.58 7.57 16.13
CA SER A 273 -12.81 6.80 17.11
C SER A 273 -12.01 5.67 16.48
N LEU A 274 -10.84 5.39 17.03
CA LEU A 274 -10.03 4.21 16.76
C LEU A 274 -10.14 3.29 17.98
N THR A 275 -10.50 2.03 17.77
CA THR A 275 -10.45 1.01 18.82
C THR A 275 -9.49 -0.08 18.37
N TRP A 276 -8.50 -0.42 19.19
CA TRP A 276 -7.65 -1.58 19.01
C TRP A 276 -7.89 -2.55 20.16
N ARG A 277 -7.84 -3.85 19.88
CA ARG A 277 -8.04 -4.91 20.86
C ARG A 277 -7.20 -6.12 20.50
N ASN A 278 -6.51 -6.69 21.47
CA ASN A 278 -5.92 -8.02 21.38
C ASN A 278 -6.50 -8.95 22.47
N LYS A 279 -5.90 -10.13 22.67
CA LYS A 279 -6.31 -11.11 23.70
C LYS A 279 -6.34 -10.57 25.13
N THR A 280 -5.47 -9.61 25.47
CA THR A 280 -5.24 -9.19 26.86
C THR A 280 -5.57 -7.72 27.12
N GLN A 281 -5.70 -6.91 26.07
CA GLN A 281 -5.79 -5.46 26.16
C GLN A 281 -6.78 -4.89 25.13
N ALA A 282 -7.38 -3.76 25.46
CA ALA A 282 -8.21 -2.97 24.55
C ALA A 282 -7.98 -1.48 24.79
N PHE A 283 -7.74 -0.74 23.71
CA PHE A 283 -7.57 0.70 23.72
C PHE A 283 -8.63 1.35 22.84
N ARG A 284 -9.25 2.43 23.32
CA ARG A 284 -10.16 3.26 22.53
C ARG A 284 -9.70 4.71 22.58
N TYR A 285 -9.39 5.24 21.40
CA TYR A 285 -9.09 6.65 21.19
C TYR A 285 -10.30 7.33 20.52
N THR A 286 -10.76 8.45 21.07
CA THR A 286 -11.86 9.25 20.48
C THR A 286 -11.27 10.54 19.92
N PHE A 287 -11.46 10.76 18.63
CA PHE A 287 -11.00 11.97 17.97
C PHE A 287 -12.04 13.07 18.14
N GLN A 288 -11.60 14.29 18.42
CA GLN A 288 -12.42 15.48 18.18
C GLN A 288 -12.56 15.69 16.66
N PRO A 289 -13.66 16.26 16.15
CA PRO A 289 -13.89 16.43 14.73
C PRO A 289 -12.68 17.09 14.05
N PHE A 290 -12.02 16.34 13.18
CA PHE A 290 -10.91 16.85 12.39
C PHE A 290 -11.45 17.73 11.26
N VAL A 291 -10.81 18.87 11.05
CA VAL A 291 -10.81 19.63 9.81
C VAL A 291 -9.42 19.44 9.23
N THR A 292 -9.27 18.77 8.08
CA THR A 292 -8.22 19.05 7.08
C THR A 292 -8.33 18.24 5.79
N LYS A 293 -7.72 18.83 4.74
CA LYS A 293 -7.78 18.58 3.30
C LYS A 293 -9.19 18.41 2.72
N ALA A 294 -9.97 19.50 2.79
CA ALA A 294 -10.92 19.73 1.73
C ALA A 294 -10.13 19.98 0.44
N GLU A 295 -10.27 19.14 -0.57
CA GLU A 295 -9.87 19.52 -1.92
C GLU A 295 -10.48 20.89 -2.22
N PRO A 296 -9.71 21.88 -2.71
CA PRO A 296 -10.28 23.16 -3.05
C PRO A 296 -11.30 22.93 -4.15
N TYR A 297 -12.59 23.05 -3.80
CA TYR A 297 -13.65 23.13 -4.78
C TYR A 297 -13.28 24.25 -5.75
N ALA A 298 -13.27 23.95 -7.05
CA ALA A 298 -13.17 24.98 -8.07
C ALA A 298 -14.22 26.06 -7.77
N GLN A 299 -13.89 27.33 -8.01
CA GLN A 299 -14.79 28.46 -7.71
C GLN A 299 -16.23 28.24 -8.23
N ASP A 300 -16.38 27.50 -9.32
CA ASP A 300 -17.68 27.18 -9.91
C ASP A 300 -18.50 26.14 -9.13
N GLN A 301 -17.87 25.32 -8.30
CA GLN A 301 -18.56 24.39 -7.41
C GLN A 301 -19.09 25.07 -6.14
N LEU A 302 -18.44 26.15 -5.67
CA LEU A 302 -18.95 26.95 -4.55
C LEU A 302 -20.30 27.61 -4.87
N LYS A 303 -20.55 27.94 -6.15
CA LYS A 303 -21.84 28.45 -6.62
C LYS A 303 -23.00 27.45 -6.42
N LYS A 304 -22.69 26.16 -6.28
CA LYS A 304 -23.68 25.10 -6.03
C LYS A 304 -23.98 24.91 -4.54
N ILE A 305 -23.18 25.50 -3.65
CA ILE A 305 -23.34 25.41 -2.20
C ILE A 305 -24.26 26.54 -1.73
N PRO A 306 -25.31 26.28 -0.93
CA PRO A 306 -26.14 27.33 -0.34
C PRO A 306 -25.30 28.40 0.37
N GLN A 307 -25.55 29.68 0.10
CA GLN A 307 -24.77 30.81 0.62
C GLN A 307 -24.66 30.81 2.16
N ALA A 308 -25.68 30.31 2.85
CA ALA A 308 -25.68 30.16 4.31
C ALA A 308 -24.60 29.21 4.85
N LEU A 309 -24.09 28.30 4.02
CA LEU A 309 -23.04 27.34 4.39
C LEU A 309 -21.64 27.83 4.04
N TRP A 310 -21.50 28.91 3.26
CA TRP A 310 -20.20 29.41 2.82
C TRP A 310 -19.24 29.68 4.00
N PRO A 311 -19.62 30.38 5.09
CA PRO A 311 -18.69 30.61 6.20
C PRO A 311 -18.07 29.31 6.75
N TRP A 312 -18.85 28.23 6.81
CA TRP A 312 -18.35 26.93 7.24
C TRP A 312 -17.37 26.33 6.24
N TYR A 313 -17.77 26.19 4.96
CA TYR A 313 -16.90 25.60 3.95
C TYR A 313 -15.59 26.37 3.76
N LEU A 314 -15.68 27.69 3.73
CA LEU A 314 -14.52 28.56 3.48
C LEU A 314 -13.54 28.55 4.63
N SER A 315 -14.03 28.45 5.87
CA SER A 315 -13.16 28.29 7.04
C SER A 315 -12.32 27.00 7.02
N THR A 316 -12.64 26.05 6.13
CA THR A 316 -11.96 24.75 6.03
C THR A 316 -11.11 24.58 4.76
N SER A 317 -11.07 25.58 3.87
CA SER A 317 -10.43 25.48 2.54
C SER A 317 -9.01 26.03 2.50
N TRP A 318 -8.07 25.23 2.00
CA TRP A 318 -6.64 25.55 1.98
C TRP A 318 -6.19 26.64 1.00
N LYS A 319 -7.08 27.17 0.17
CA LYS A 319 -6.75 28.25 -0.76
C LYS A 319 -7.57 29.49 -0.44
N PRO A 320 -6.93 30.67 -0.27
CA PRO A 320 -7.67 31.90 -0.16
C PRO A 320 -8.51 32.10 -1.43
N LEU A 321 -9.80 32.38 -1.26
CA LEU A 321 -10.68 32.63 -2.38
C LEU A 321 -10.64 34.09 -2.78
N ASN A 322 -10.78 34.34 -4.08
CA ASN A 322 -11.03 35.68 -4.58
C ASN A 322 -12.49 36.07 -4.23
N PRO A 323 -12.71 36.96 -3.25
CA PRO A 323 -14.05 37.21 -2.72
C PRO A 323 -14.85 38.10 -3.66
N ALA A 324 -14.18 38.92 -4.48
CA ALA A 324 -14.82 39.73 -5.52
C ALA A 324 -15.60 38.88 -6.54
N LYS A 325 -15.28 37.57 -6.65
CA LYS A 325 -16.02 36.62 -7.49
C LYS A 325 -17.19 35.94 -6.79
N LEU A 326 -17.27 36.00 -5.45
CA LEU A 326 -18.24 35.24 -4.65
C LEU A 326 -19.37 36.13 -4.14
N VAL A 327 -19.05 37.34 -3.68
CA VAL A 327 -20.05 38.26 -3.13
C VAL A 327 -19.94 39.59 -3.87
N PRO A 328 -20.90 39.92 -4.75
CA PRO A 328 -20.89 41.19 -5.49
C PRO A 328 -21.02 42.44 -4.59
N GLN A 329 -21.49 42.27 -3.35
CA GLN A 329 -21.75 43.33 -2.38
C GLN A 329 -20.76 43.27 -1.20
N ALA A 330 -19.47 43.38 -1.50
CA ALA A 330 -18.47 43.63 -0.46
C ALA A 330 -18.65 45.05 0.09
N LEU A 331 -18.84 45.21 1.40
CA LEU A 331 -18.72 46.51 2.04
C LEU A 331 -17.24 46.77 2.27
N ARG A 332 -16.60 47.42 1.30
CA ARG A 332 -15.19 47.80 1.43
C ARG A 332 -15.09 48.89 2.51
N LEU A 333 -14.57 48.48 3.67
CA LEU A 333 -14.22 49.38 4.78
C LEU A 333 -12.71 49.55 4.72
N ASP A 334 -12.29 50.62 4.06
CA ASP A 334 -10.89 50.91 3.86
C ASP A 334 -10.34 51.68 5.05
N GLU A 335 -9.51 51.03 5.85
CA GLU A 335 -8.72 51.70 6.87
C GLU A 335 -7.37 52.11 6.26
N PHE A 336 -7.25 53.40 5.96
CA PHE A 336 -6.02 53.99 5.43
C PHE A 336 -5.07 54.29 6.59
N VAL A 337 -4.03 53.47 6.75
CA VAL A 337 -3.01 53.68 7.78
C VAL A 337 -1.72 54.06 7.07
N ASN A 338 -1.23 55.28 7.31
CA ASN A 338 0.05 55.78 6.78
C ASN A 338 0.22 55.77 5.25
N GLY A 339 -0.87 55.90 4.49
CA GLY A 339 -0.78 55.98 3.02
C GLY A 339 -0.91 54.65 2.28
N THR A 340 -1.09 53.55 3.00
CA THR A 340 -1.24 52.20 2.43
C THR A 340 -2.59 51.60 2.84
N TRP A 341 -3.23 50.89 1.92
CA TRP A 341 -4.46 50.14 2.19
C TRP A 341 -4.15 49.03 3.20
N SER A 342 -4.84 49.00 4.34
CA SER A 342 -4.53 47.98 5.35
C SER A 342 -5.49 46.79 5.34
N LYS A 343 -6.79 47.01 5.11
CA LYS A 343 -7.83 45.98 5.31
C LYS A 343 -9.07 46.15 4.42
N GLU A 344 -9.65 45.03 4.01
CA GLU A 344 -10.95 44.93 3.35
C GLU A 344 -11.86 43.94 4.10
N LEU A 345 -13.10 44.34 4.38
CA LEU A 345 -14.08 43.51 5.06
C LEU A 345 -15.17 43.06 4.09
N PHE A 346 -15.59 41.81 4.21
CA PHE A 346 -16.69 41.25 3.45
C PHE A 346 -17.80 40.86 4.43
N LEU A 347 -18.99 41.41 4.19
CA LEU A 347 -20.18 41.16 4.99
C LEU A 347 -21.09 40.14 4.30
N LEU A 348 -21.71 39.27 5.09
CA LEU A 348 -22.75 38.35 4.66
C LEU A 348 -23.91 38.48 5.65
N LYS A 349 -25.03 39.03 5.19
CA LYS A 349 -26.20 39.36 6.04
C LYS A 349 -25.86 40.29 7.22
N GLY A 350 -24.96 41.24 7.02
CA GLY A 350 -24.57 42.23 8.03
C GLY A 350 -23.50 41.77 9.02
N GLU A 351 -23.02 40.53 8.93
CA GLU A 351 -21.89 40.04 9.73
C GLU A 351 -20.62 39.93 8.88
N VAL A 352 -19.46 40.24 9.46
CA VAL A 352 -18.15 39.97 8.83
C VAL A 352 -18.01 38.46 8.69
N TRP A 353 -17.73 38.00 7.47
CA TRP A 353 -17.43 36.60 7.19
C TRP A 353 -16.02 36.40 6.64
N LEU A 354 -15.41 37.46 6.08
CA LEU A 354 -14.04 37.47 5.62
C LEU A 354 -13.42 38.85 5.83
N GLU A 355 -12.21 38.88 6.34
CA GLU A 355 -11.30 40.03 6.38
C GLU A 355 -10.07 39.70 5.54
N ILE A 356 -9.69 40.62 4.68
CA ILE A 356 -8.46 40.57 3.89
C ILE A 356 -7.57 41.70 4.36
N ALA A 357 -6.30 41.42 4.66
CA ALA A 357 -5.38 42.44 5.14
C ALA A 357 -4.03 42.35 4.41
N ASP A 358 -3.46 43.51 4.10
CA ASP A 358 -2.06 43.71 3.74
C ASP A 358 -1.32 44.15 5.01
N THR A 359 -0.81 43.17 5.74
CA THR A 359 -0.04 43.36 6.98
C THR A 359 1.43 43.65 6.72
N LEU A 360 1.93 43.40 5.50
CA LEU A 360 3.30 43.70 5.09
C LEU A 360 3.47 45.11 4.50
N GLY A 361 2.38 45.72 4.04
CA GLY A 361 2.35 47.06 3.44
C GLY A 361 2.94 47.12 2.04
N ASP A 362 2.96 46.01 1.31
CA ASP A 362 3.52 45.92 -0.05
C ASP A 362 2.47 46.13 -1.17
N GLY A 363 1.23 46.43 -0.77
CA GLY A 363 0.08 46.61 -1.65
C GLY A 363 -0.58 45.29 -2.07
N LYS A 364 -0.11 44.14 -1.57
CA LYS A 364 -0.70 42.82 -1.84
C LYS A 364 -1.27 42.26 -0.53
N PRO A 365 -2.51 41.75 -0.53
CA PRO A 365 -3.01 41.06 0.64
C PRO A 365 -2.18 39.81 0.97
N ASP A 366 -1.73 39.71 2.23
CA ASP A 366 -1.03 38.54 2.76
C ASP A 366 -1.85 37.78 3.80
N THR A 367 -2.93 38.34 4.33
CA THR A 367 -3.73 37.74 5.40
C THR A 367 -5.21 37.63 5.02
N TRP A 368 -5.80 36.45 5.20
CA TRP A 368 -7.24 36.19 5.04
C TRP A 368 -7.81 35.58 6.32
N SER A 369 -8.72 36.28 6.98
CA SER A 369 -9.37 35.82 8.22
C SER A 369 -10.84 35.51 7.96
N TYR A 370 -11.25 34.26 8.14
CA TYR A 370 -12.63 33.82 7.97
C TYR A 370 -13.36 33.81 9.32
N PHE A 371 -14.59 34.31 9.30
CA PHE A 371 -15.44 34.42 10.47
C PHE A 371 -16.72 33.59 10.30
N ARG A 372 -17.17 32.99 11.40
CA ARG A 372 -18.42 32.24 11.49
C ARG A 372 -19.21 32.75 12.68
N ASN A 373 -20.41 33.27 12.43
CA ASN A 373 -21.30 33.87 13.44
C ASN A 373 -20.57 34.95 14.26
N GLY A 374 -19.91 35.88 13.56
CA GLY A 374 -19.13 36.97 14.17
C GLY A 374 -17.88 36.55 14.94
N ARG A 375 -17.43 35.29 14.87
CA ARG A 375 -16.23 34.79 15.57
C ARG A 375 -15.20 34.28 14.58
N LEU A 376 -13.92 34.50 14.87
CA LEU A 376 -12.82 33.99 14.06
C LEU A 376 -12.88 32.45 13.99
N ALA A 377 -12.87 31.93 12.77
CA ALA A 377 -12.99 30.50 12.46
C ALA A 377 -11.71 29.96 11.82
N SER A 378 -11.07 30.73 10.92
CA SER A 378 -9.73 30.39 10.43
C SER A 378 -8.97 31.64 9.96
N VAL A 379 -7.64 31.52 9.92
CA VAL A 379 -6.74 32.55 9.39
C VAL A 379 -5.76 31.87 8.45
N TYR A 380 -5.58 32.48 7.28
CA TYR A 380 -4.50 32.16 6.34
C TYR A 380 -3.56 33.34 6.29
N ARG A 381 -2.26 33.08 6.34
CA ARG A 381 -1.23 34.07 6.01
C ARG A 381 -0.28 33.53 4.96
N ASN A 382 0.05 34.37 4.00
CA ASN A 382 1.04 34.09 2.97
C ASN A 382 2.02 35.27 2.92
N TYR A 383 3.16 35.11 3.57
CA TYR A 383 4.24 36.10 3.57
C TYR A 383 5.14 35.98 2.32
N GLY A 384 4.82 35.09 1.38
CA GLY A 384 5.59 34.85 0.16
C GLY A 384 4.78 35.04 -1.12
N GLU A 385 5.47 34.98 -2.25
CA GLU A 385 4.85 35.07 -3.58
C GLU A 385 4.38 33.72 -4.13
N THR A 386 4.43 32.65 -3.32
CA THR A 386 4.15 31.27 -3.77
C THR A 386 2.67 31.01 -4.03
N GLY A 387 1.80 31.86 -3.49
CA GLY A 387 0.34 31.68 -3.54
C GLY A 387 -0.16 30.54 -2.65
N GLN A 388 0.71 29.92 -1.86
CA GLN A 388 0.35 28.96 -0.82
C GLN A 388 0.47 29.61 0.56
N PRO A 389 -0.44 29.35 1.50
CA PRO A 389 -0.36 29.95 2.83
C PRO A 389 0.82 29.39 3.63
N ASP A 390 1.69 30.28 4.10
CA ASP A 390 2.75 30.00 5.08
C ASP A 390 2.19 29.64 6.46
N LEU A 391 0.96 30.07 6.77
CA LEU A 391 0.26 29.74 8.00
C LEU A 391 -1.22 29.53 7.71
N HIS A 392 -1.77 28.45 8.24
CA HIS A 392 -3.19 28.19 8.32
C HIS A 392 -3.57 27.82 9.74
N ALA A 393 -4.32 28.69 10.43
CA ALA A 393 -4.79 28.50 11.79
C ALA A 393 -6.31 28.31 11.82
N ILE A 394 -6.79 27.33 12.57
CA ILE A 394 -8.21 27.00 12.73
C ILE A 394 -8.60 27.28 14.18
N TYR A 395 -9.76 27.93 14.35
CA TYR A 395 -10.30 28.34 15.63
C TYR A 395 -11.68 27.70 15.85
N ASP A 396 -11.93 27.21 17.06
CA ASP A 396 -13.27 26.85 17.53
C ASP A 396 -13.66 27.78 18.67
N ARG A 397 -14.79 28.50 18.50
CA ARG A 397 -15.30 29.49 19.47
C ARG A 397 -14.23 30.50 19.92
N GLY A 398 -13.38 30.94 19.00
CA GLY A 398 -12.31 31.90 19.25
C GLY A 398 -11.05 31.32 19.91
N LYS A 399 -10.97 30.00 20.13
CA LYS A 399 -9.78 29.32 20.64
C LYS A 399 -9.08 28.58 19.51
N LEU A 400 -7.76 28.72 19.41
CA LEU A 400 -6.95 27.96 18.46
C LEU A 400 -7.11 26.45 18.73
N VAL A 401 -7.47 25.68 17.70
CA VAL A 401 -7.63 24.22 17.77
C VAL A 401 -6.56 23.49 16.96
N ALA A 402 -6.12 24.08 15.86
CA ALA A 402 -5.06 23.55 15.01
C ALA A 402 -4.35 24.72 14.32
N SER A 403 -3.05 24.60 14.08
CA SER A 403 -2.37 25.44 13.11
C SER A 403 -1.34 24.64 12.35
N GLU A 404 -1.24 24.92 11.07
CA GLU A 404 -0.27 24.36 10.15
C GLU A 404 0.56 25.52 9.59
N ALA A 405 1.88 25.38 9.57
CA ALA A 405 2.77 26.39 9.06
C ALA A 405 3.81 25.79 8.12
N SER A 406 4.19 26.57 7.11
CA SER A 406 5.33 26.34 6.23
C SER A 406 6.38 27.44 6.48
N PRO A 407 7.21 27.37 7.53
CA PRO A 407 8.17 28.43 7.85
C PRO A 407 9.19 28.67 6.75
N GLN A 408 9.48 27.64 5.94
CA GLN A 408 10.41 27.76 4.80
C GLN A 408 9.75 28.36 3.56
N ARG A 409 8.43 28.56 3.58
CA ARG A 409 7.64 29.18 2.50
C ARG A 409 7.75 28.43 1.16
N ASN A 410 7.92 27.11 1.22
CA ASN A 410 8.01 26.25 0.04
C ASN A 410 6.67 25.57 -0.30
N GLY A 411 5.61 25.83 0.49
CA GLY A 411 4.29 25.23 0.34
C GLY A 411 4.13 23.85 0.99
N ILE A 412 5.17 23.36 1.66
CA ILE A 412 5.17 22.10 2.41
C ILE A 412 4.90 22.45 3.87
N THR A 413 3.91 21.80 4.47
CA THR A 413 3.62 22.00 5.90
C THR A 413 4.74 21.38 6.74
N GLU A 414 5.59 22.23 7.32
CA GLU A 414 6.66 21.75 8.19
C GLU A 414 6.27 21.71 9.68
N PHE A 415 5.25 22.45 10.08
CA PHE A 415 4.87 22.57 11.49
C PHE A 415 3.37 22.39 11.66
N VAL A 416 2.97 21.49 12.56
CA VAL A 416 1.57 21.31 12.94
C VAL A 416 1.43 21.38 14.46
N LEU A 417 0.57 22.27 14.96
CA LEU A 417 0.31 22.47 16.38
C LEU A 417 -1.16 22.19 16.70
N TYR A 418 -1.37 21.38 17.74
CA TYR A 418 -2.67 21.12 18.34
C TYR A 418 -2.60 21.48 19.82
N PRO A 419 -2.87 22.75 20.18
CA PRO A 419 -2.54 23.28 21.50
C PRO A 419 -3.38 22.65 22.62
N GLN A 420 -4.63 22.27 22.33
CA GLN A 420 -5.50 21.65 23.33
C GLN A 420 -5.08 20.20 23.67
N GLN A 421 -4.37 19.57 22.75
CA GLN A 421 -3.85 18.21 22.87
C GLN A 421 -2.39 18.20 23.35
N GLY A 422 -1.72 19.37 23.38
CA GLY A 422 -0.29 19.47 23.69
C GLY A 422 0.58 18.78 22.65
N VAL A 423 0.13 18.68 21.39
CA VAL A 423 0.84 18.00 20.31
C VAL A 423 1.47 19.02 19.38
N GLN A 424 2.77 18.83 19.13
CA GLN A 424 3.52 19.55 18.11
C GLN A 424 4.20 18.54 17.19
N LEU A 425 4.02 18.72 15.89
CA LEU A 425 4.67 17.95 14.83
C LEU A 425 5.62 18.87 14.08
N TRP A 426 6.84 18.42 13.87
CA TRP A 426 7.83 19.09 13.03
C TRP A 426 8.32 18.15 11.94
N ASP A 427 8.35 18.66 10.72
CA ASP A 427 9.05 18.12 9.57
C ASP A 427 10.23 19.05 9.28
N TRP A 428 11.38 18.70 9.86
CA TRP A 428 12.60 19.51 9.75
C TRP A 428 13.27 19.39 8.38
N ASP A 429 13.09 18.26 7.68
CA ASP A 429 13.77 18.00 6.41
C ASP A 429 12.95 18.48 5.20
N GLY A 430 11.72 18.96 5.42
CA GLY A 430 10.88 19.56 4.38
C GLY A 430 10.37 18.53 3.38
N THR A 431 10.33 17.25 3.77
CA THR A 431 9.93 16.16 2.87
C THR A 431 8.40 16.00 2.77
N GLY A 432 7.64 16.74 3.57
CA GLY A 432 6.22 16.50 3.78
C GLY A 432 5.96 15.30 4.69
N THR A 433 6.90 15.00 5.60
CA THR A 433 6.84 13.89 6.55
C THR A 433 7.27 14.37 7.94
N ALA A 434 6.38 14.35 8.93
CA ALA A 434 6.76 14.72 10.29
C ALA A 434 7.81 13.76 10.87
N LEU A 435 9.02 14.27 11.11
CA LEU A 435 10.13 13.54 11.73
C LEU A 435 10.16 13.64 13.26
N LEU A 436 9.43 14.60 13.86
CA LEU A 436 9.51 14.87 15.29
C LEU A 436 8.12 15.08 15.91
N ARG A 437 7.82 14.27 16.94
CA ARG A 437 6.69 14.50 17.86
C ARG A 437 7.21 15.02 19.19
N VAL A 438 6.65 16.10 19.69
CA VAL A 438 6.81 16.55 21.08
C VAL A 438 5.44 16.53 21.74
N PHE A 439 5.29 15.71 22.78
CA PHE A 439 4.14 15.78 23.69
C PHE A 439 4.50 16.71 24.85
N GLN A 440 3.75 17.79 25.04
CA GLN A 440 3.81 18.60 26.26
C GLN A 440 2.56 18.31 27.09
N TRP A 441 2.72 17.57 28.19
CA TRP A 441 1.67 17.43 29.19
C TRP A 441 2.07 18.12 30.49
N LYS A 442 1.17 18.93 31.05
CA LYS A 442 1.33 19.56 32.36
C LYS A 442 0.67 18.66 33.40
N GLY A 443 1.43 17.70 33.93
CA GLY A 443 1.04 16.88 35.08
C GLY A 443 1.30 17.57 36.41
N ALA A 444 0.75 17.03 37.50
CA ALA A 444 0.95 17.52 38.87
C ALA A 444 2.43 17.55 39.32
N THR A 445 3.32 16.86 38.61
CA THR A 445 4.76 16.74 38.93
C THR A 445 5.69 17.49 37.96
N GLY A 446 5.17 18.35 37.08
CA GLY A 446 5.99 19.14 36.14
C GLY A 446 5.92 18.71 34.67
N LEU A 447 6.56 19.50 33.80
CA LEU A 447 6.60 19.33 32.35
C LEU A 447 7.37 18.06 31.97
N LYS A 448 6.76 17.17 31.18
CA LYS A 448 7.45 16.03 30.55
C LYS A 448 7.30 16.13 29.03
N ALA A 449 8.41 15.96 28.33
CA ALA A 449 8.48 15.89 26.87
C ALA A 449 9.01 14.52 26.45
N SER A 450 8.41 13.91 25.44
CA SER A 450 8.89 12.68 24.80
C SER A 450 9.10 12.94 23.31
N VAL A 451 10.27 12.52 22.80
CA VAL A 451 10.72 12.69 21.41
C VAL A 451 10.75 11.32 20.75
N PHE A 452 10.11 11.18 19.59
CA PHE A 452 10.18 9.97 18.76
C PHE A 452 10.49 10.36 17.31
N SER A 453 11.47 9.70 16.70
CA SER A 453 11.74 9.76 15.26
C SER A 453 11.33 8.42 14.62
N HIS A 454 10.70 8.48 13.44
CA HIS A 454 10.43 7.31 12.59
C HIS A 454 10.67 7.71 11.12
N SER A 455 11.10 6.75 10.32
CA SER A 455 11.44 6.92 8.91
C SER A 455 10.22 7.04 7.98
N ASN A 456 10.29 8.03 7.08
CA ASN A 456 9.70 8.15 5.73
C ASN A 456 8.25 7.68 5.49
N LEU A 457 7.26 8.32 6.09
CA LEU A 457 5.86 8.22 5.67
C LEU A 457 5.26 9.61 5.35
N PRO A 458 4.73 9.86 4.13
CA PRO A 458 4.06 11.11 3.80
C PRO A 458 2.99 11.50 4.85
N PHE A 459 2.81 12.80 5.16
CA PHE A 459 1.78 13.28 6.09
C PHE A 459 0.37 12.69 5.84
N GLN A 460 0.08 12.36 4.58
CA GLN A 460 -1.18 11.81 4.09
C GLN A 460 -1.34 10.29 4.34
N ASP A 461 -0.27 9.57 4.66
CA ASP A 461 -0.23 8.09 4.71
C ASP A 461 0.20 7.52 6.08
N MET A 462 0.35 8.33 7.13
CA MET A 462 0.80 7.84 8.45
C MET A 462 -0.28 7.00 9.19
N PRO A 463 -0.03 5.71 9.51
CA PRO A 463 -0.79 4.99 10.52
C PRO A 463 -0.34 5.41 11.92
N ARG A 464 -1.30 5.65 12.82
CA ARG A 464 -1.02 6.00 14.23
C ARG A 464 -0.77 4.74 15.04
N TRP A 465 0.40 4.66 15.70
CA TRP A 465 0.74 3.65 16.68
C TRP A 465 1.17 4.29 18.01
N GLU A 466 0.83 3.64 19.12
CA GLU A 466 1.21 3.99 20.49
C GLU A 466 1.74 2.75 21.22
N THR A 467 3.00 2.79 21.68
CA THR A 467 3.38 2.61 23.10
C THR A 467 4.85 3.08 23.29
N PRO A 468 5.20 3.75 24.42
CA PRO A 468 6.59 4.01 24.80
C PRO A 468 7.24 2.76 25.45
N PRO A 469 8.54 2.49 25.25
CA PRO A 469 9.22 1.43 25.98
C PRO A 469 9.68 1.96 27.35
N TRP A 470 9.11 1.43 28.44
CA TRP A 470 9.86 1.20 29.68
C TRP A 470 9.35 -0.09 30.32
N HIS A 471 10.22 -1.10 30.30
CA HIS A 471 10.69 -1.70 31.54
C HIS A 471 11.93 -0.94 31.99
#